data_AF-A0A211ZEP2-F1
#
_entry.id   AF-A0A211ZEP2-F1
#
_cell.length_a   1.000
_cell.length_b   1.000
_cell.length_c   1.000
_cell.angle_alpha   90.00
_cell.angle_beta   90.00
_cell.angle_gamma   90.00
#
_symmetry.space_group_name_H-M   'P 1'
#
loop_
_entity.id
_entity.type
_entity.pdbx_description
1 polymer ?
#
loop_
_entity_poly.entity_id
_entity_poly.type
_entity_poly.pdbx_seq_one_letter_code
_entity_poly.pdbx_strand_id
1 'polypeptide(L)'
;MALDPDDIGGAIARGGNAAHTAQSAAGEYNPLDVWTHTGEGFDQQGFTSSMDLSHISSTPVGDIPGALKGQAGELGDALKAIKDADGALATTGAVFGALTSLEQLISIPFSAIPFPALPAVRILDFAIGLPHAHSHPPNLIPPAPPILLPSFGPVIPIPFLSGAGTVLINGMPAGRCLDMGLGIWCGGYFPMFEIFLGSSSVWIEGMRAARIGVDITKHCVFSSFKVGPSDPPLGVPIGTTVTASPNVIIGGVPMPSLTAFAIGAAMKGAFKGLGKLAGAVKSARAARAAARADKPPSVRPPPRALPPAPRRPALEAAPESSWPPRTPEAYHAAGQVRQALDTVNGERMQLFGRIKMPKKLNPGCIDLYTHADGSRSVGLSGRAGRRAAPYVEDILNRQFPLGRPSEPFVVDGARVASRDAGAVNGPVWRVRGRTDPELAGRLGNAPGRNLPPTNCAEPRAASAAHASDSPITGHETIFPGDELPDNLKKYDFPEDERWPGAENQMHPCENCDLNKHTISEYARGHG
;
A
#
# COMPACT_ATOMS: atom_id res chain seq x y z
N MET A 1 -2.77 -19.36 34.23
CA MET A 1 -3.16 -18.07 34.85
C MET A 1 -3.56 -17.15 33.72
N ALA A 2 -4.86 -16.92 33.56
CA ALA A 2 -5.37 -15.93 32.62
C ALA A 2 -5.28 -14.57 33.33
N LEU A 3 -4.64 -13.59 32.70
CA LEU A 3 -4.58 -12.21 33.19
C LEU A 3 -5.90 -11.52 32.84
N ASP A 4 -6.44 -10.81 33.81
CA ASP A 4 -7.67 -10.02 33.71
C ASP A 4 -7.43 -8.79 32.79
N PRO A 5 -8.24 -8.59 31.73
CA PRO A 5 -8.17 -7.41 30.87
C PRO A 5 -8.35 -6.08 31.61
N ASP A 6 -9.03 -6.07 32.76
CA ASP A 6 -9.31 -4.85 33.53
C ASP A 6 -8.09 -4.36 34.33
N ASP A 7 -7.12 -5.23 34.62
CA ASP A 7 -5.93 -4.90 35.40
C ASP A 7 -4.87 -4.09 34.60
N ILE A 8 -4.76 -4.34 33.30
CA ILE A 8 -3.77 -3.65 32.45
C ILE A 8 -4.30 -2.30 31.94
N GLY A 9 -5.61 -2.20 31.68
CA GLY A 9 -6.27 -0.95 31.31
C GLY A 9 -6.45 0.02 32.49
N GLY A 10 -6.72 -0.52 33.70
CA GLY A 10 -6.99 0.28 34.89
C GLY A 10 -5.77 0.98 35.49
N ALA A 11 -4.57 0.43 35.37
CA ALA A 11 -3.36 1.03 35.94
C ALA A 11 -2.87 2.28 35.17
N ILE A 12 -3.06 2.30 33.86
CA ILE A 12 -2.66 3.43 32.99
C ILE A 12 -3.68 4.57 33.08
N ALA A 13 -4.98 4.26 33.21
CA ALA A 13 -6.03 5.26 33.38
C ALA A 13 -6.06 5.90 34.78
N ARG A 14 -5.69 5.16 35.84
CA ARG A 14 -5.74 5.66 37.22
C ARG A 14 -4.57 6.60 37.59
N GLY A 15 -3.40 6.45 36.97
CA GLY A 15 -2.24 7.30 37.29
C GLY A 15 -2.50 8.80 37.05
N GLY A 16 -3.22 9.13 35.98
CA GLY A 16 -3.63 10.52 35.66
C GLY A 16 -4.95 10.93 36.31
N ASN A 17 -6.01 10.11 36.17
CA ASN A 17 -7.35 10.51 36.64
C ASN A 17 -7.58 10.36 38.15
N ALA A 18 -6.92 9.43 38.85
CA ALA A 18 -7.16 9.23 40.29
C ALA A 18 -6.44 10.29 41.15
N ALA A 19 -5.26 10.76 40.71
CA ALA A 19 -4.62 11.94 41.31
C ALA A 19 -5.48 13.19 41.10
N HIS A 20 -6.03 13.37 39.89
CA HIS A 20 -6.91 14.50 39.55
C HIS A 20 -8.25 14.49 40.29
N THR A 21 -8.94 13.34 40.34
CA THR A 21 -10.29 13.23 40.93
C THR A 21 -10.24 13.30 42.46
N ALA A 22 -9.19 12.77 43.09
CA ALA A 22 -9.00 12.86 44.53
C ALA A 22 -8.63 14.29 45.00
N GLN A 23 -7.93 15.07 44.16
CA GLN A 23 -7.51 16.43 44.49
C GLN A 23 -8.59 17.49 44.19
N SER A 24 -9.35 17.33 43.09
CA SER A 24 -10.51 18.21 42.81
C SER A 24 -11.65 18.07 43.84
N ALA A 25 -11.76 16.92 44.53
CA ALA A 25 -12.71 16.72 45.62
C ALA A 25 -12.27 17.38 46.95
N ALA A 26 -11.00 17.78 47.09
CA ALA A 26 -10.42 18.29 48.33
C ALA A 26 -10.27 19.82 48.39
N GLY A 27 -10.48 20.55 47.29
CA GLY A 27 -10.43 22.01 47.26
C GLY A 27 -9.04 22.63 47.52
N GLU A 28 -7.96 21.84 47.49
CA GLU A 28 -6.59 22.35 47.64
C GLU A 28 -6.00 22.78 46.30
N TYR A 29 -5.43 23.99 46.27
CA TYR A 29 -4.75 24.59 45.12
C TYR A 29 -3.42 23.89 44.84
N ASN A 30 -3.29 23.23 43.68
CA ASN A 30 -2.04 22.65 43.20
C ASN A 30 -1.32 23.64 42.25
N PRO A 31 -0.10 24.12 42.57
CA PRO A 31 0.66 25.01 41.68
C PRO A 31 1.09 24.36 40.35
N LEU A 32 0.86 23.05 40.16
CA LEU A 32 1.09 22.32 38.90
C LEU A 32 -0.17 22.21 38.02
N ASP A 33 -1.34 22.68 38.47
CA ASP A 33 -2.56 22.69 37.66
C ASP A 33 -2.51 23.78 36.58
N VAL A 34 -2.06 23.38 35.41
CA VAL A 34 -2.17 24.15 34.17
C VAL A 34 -3.37 23.58 33.40
N TRP A 35 -4.57 24.10 33.70
CA TRP A 35 -5.87 24.09 32.94
C TRP A 35 -6.98 23.10 33.33
N THR A 36 -8.16 23.62 33.71
CA THR A 36 -9.30 23.94 32.81
C THR A 36 -10.07 25.14 33.40
N HIS A 37 -10.47 26.12 32.59
CA HIS A 37 -11.59 27.00 32.99
C HIS A 37 -12.87 26.30 32.56
N THR A 38 -13.47 25.50 33.44
CA THR A 38 -14.93 25.36 33.39
C THR A 38 -15.48 26.71 33.76
N GLY A 39 -16.14 27.40 32.83
CA GLY A 39 -16.91 28.60 33.16
C GLY A 39 -17.95 28.22 34.21
N GLU A 40 -17.69 28.57 35.47
CA GLU A 40 -18.72 28.59 36.50
C GLU A 40 -19.77 29.60 36.04
N GLY A 41 -20.95 29.13 35.60
CA GLY A 41 -22.08 30.04 35.32
C GLY A 41 -23.02 29.69 34.16
N PHE A 42 -22.94 28.53 33.51
CA PHE A 42 -23.79 28.24 32.34
C PHE A 42 -25.21 27.71 32.62
N ASP A 43 -25.66 27.67 33.88
CA ASP A 43 -26.99 27.11 34.19
C ASP A 43 -28.14 28.11 34.04
N GLN A 44 -27.91 29.40 33.81
CA GLN A 44 -29.00 30.35 33.59
C GLN A 44 -28.58 31.52 32.70
N GLN A 45 -28.79 31.44 31.38
CA GLN A 45 -29.23 32.59 30.57
C GLN A 45 -29.50 32.22 29.09
N GLY A 46 -30.60 32.77 28.58
CA GLY A 46 -31.14 32.51 27.25
C GLY A 46 -30.29 33.04 26.09
N PHE A 47 -30.68 32.59 24.91
CA PHE A 47 -29.97 32.48 23.64
C PHE A 47 -29.53 33.78 22.93
N THR A 48 -29.24 34.90 23.60
CA THR A 48 -29.00 36.19 22.89
C THR A 48 -27.89 37.11 23.42
N SER A 49 -26.99 36.69 24.32
CA SER A 49 -25.87 37.54 24.74
C SER A 49 -24.63 37.33 23.85
N SER A 50 -24.14 38.44 23.28
CA SER A 50 -22.85 38.54 22.61
C SER A 50 -21.73 38.01 23.51
N MET A 51 -20.90 37.09 23.01
CA MET A 51 -19.72 36.60 23.73
C MET A 51 -18.79 37.77 24.07
N ASP A 52 -18.55 38.00 25.36
CA ASP A 52 -17.52 38.92 25.83
C ASP A 52 -16.14 38.25 25.69
N LEU A 53 -15.40 38.64 24.65
CA LEU A 53 -14.10 38.08 24.30
C LEU A 53 -12.95 38.66 25.15
N SER A 54 -13.22 39.60 26.08
CA SER A 54 -12.19 40.28 26.88
C SER A 54 -11.52 39.38 27.94
N HIS A 55 -12.08 38.20 28.21
CA HIS A 55 -11.56 37.24 29.19
C HIS A 55 -10.80 36.04 28.58
N ILE A 56 -10.50 36.07 27.27
CA ILE A 56 -9.70 35.03 26.58
C ILE A 56 -8.19 35.29 26.74
N SER A 57 -7.74 35.65 27.96
CA SER A 57 -6.32 35.76 28.26
C SER A 57 -5.78 34.40 28.72
N SER A 58 -4.66 33.99 28.14
CA SER A 58 -3.88 32.79 28.48
C SER A 58 -3.65 32.60 29.98
N THR A 59 -3.43 31.35 30.39
CA THR A 59 -2.96 30.94 31.73
C THR A 59 -1.93 31.92 32.30
N PRO A 60 -1.98 32.23 33.61
CA PRO A 60 -0.95 33.02 34.25
C PRO A 60 0.40 32.32 34.10
N VAL A 61 1.40 33.08 33.66
CA VAL A 61 2.82 32.71 33.51
C VAL A 61 3.51 32.50 34.88
N GLY A 62 2.75 32.17 35.93
CA GLY A 62 3.11 32.47 37.31
C GLY A 62 4.35 31.75 37.83
N ASP A 63 4.62 30.52 37.41
CA ASP A 63 5.76 29.74 37.91
C ASP A 63 6.28 28.71 36.89
N ILE A 64 6.84 29.19 35.78
CA ILE A 64 7.55 28.32 34.81
C ILE A 64 8.63 27.46 35.50
N PRO A 65 9.50 28.00 36.39
CA PRO A 65 10.51 27.19 37.07
C PRO A 65 9.92 26.06 37.92
N GLY A 66 8.84 26.32 38.66
CA GLY A 66 8.13 25.32 39.45
C GLY A 66 7.48 24.25 38.58
N ALA A 67 6.81 24.65 37.50
CA ALA A 67 6.22 23.72 36.54
C ALA A 67 7.29 22.82 35.88
N LEU A 68 8.43 23.40 35.47
CA LEU A 68 9.56 22.64 34.92
C LEU A 68 10.10 21.64 35.94
N LYS A 69 10.23 22.04 37.21
CA LYS A 69 10.71 21.18 38.29
C LYS A 69 9.75 20.03 38.58
N GLY A 70 8.44 20.31 38.67
CA GLY A 70 7.41 19.30 38.87
C GLY A 70 7.40 18.28 37.74
N GLN A 71 7.34 18.76 36.49
CA GLN A 71 7.31 17.89 35.32
C GLN A 71 8.61 17.09 35.12
N ALA A 72 9.76 17.63 35.52
CA ALA A 72 11.01 16.88 35.53
C ALA A 72 11.00 15.74 36.56
N GLY A 73 10.34 15.93 37.70
CA GLY A 73 10.08 14.88 38.68
C GLY A 73 9.22 13.76 38.09
N GLU A 74 8.10 14.11 37.47
CA GLU A 74 7.21 13.14 36.81
C GLU A 74 7.91 12.37 35.69
N LEU A 75 8.75 13.04 34.90
CA LEU A 75 9.58 12.37 33.89
C LEU A 75 10.55 11.38 34.55
N GLY A 76 11.15 11.74 35.69
CA GLY A 76 11.99 10.84 36.47
C GLY A 76 11.25 9.59 36.94
N ASP A 77 10.03 9.76 37.43
CA ASP A 77 9.16 8.65 37.86
C ASP A 77 8.72 7.79 36.68
N ALA A 78 8.39 8.39 35.54
CA ALA A 78 8.04 7.65 34.31
C ALA A 78 9.22 6.84 33.76
N LEU A 79 10.45 7.39 33.81
CA LEU A 79 11.67 6.68 33.45
C LEU A 79 11.96 5.51 34.40
N LYS A 80 11.70 5.69 35.70
CA LYS A 80 11.78 4.61 36.69
C LYS A 80 10.74 3.53 36.40
N ALA A 81 9.51 3.89 36.06
CA ALA A 81 8.46 2.94 35.69
C ALA A 81 8.84 2.08 34.47
N ILE A 82 9.62 2.60 33.51
CA ILE A 82 10.16 1.79 32.40
C ILE A 82 11.11 0.71 32.92
N LYS A 83 11.98 1.06 33.87
CA LYS A 83 12.95 0.14 34.47
C LYS A 83 12.25 -0.95 35.30
N ASP A 84 11.19 -0.56 36.02
CA ASP A 84 10.47 -1.43 36.94
C ASP A 84 9.36 -2.23 36.23
N ALA A 85 9.06 -1.94 34.96
CA ALA A 85 8.02 -2.62 34.19
C ALA A 85 8.39 -4.08 33.88
N ASP A 86 7.52 -4.99 34.29
CA ASP A 86 7.64 -6.41 33.98
C ASP A 86 6.70 -6.82 32.84
N GLY A 87 7.28 -7.40 31.78
CA GLY A 87 6.57 -7.83 30.58
C GLY A 87 6.39 -6.75 29.50
N ALA A 88 6.27 -7.21 28.26
CA ALA A 88 6.33 -6.34 27.07
C ALA A 88 5.24 -5.26 27.02
N LEU A 89 4.02 -5.57 27.50
CA LEU A 89 2.90 -4.61 27.48
C LEU A 89 3.08 -3.52 28.53
N ALA A 90 3.51 -3.87 29.74
CA ALA A 90 3.82 -2.91 30.80
C ALA A 90 4.98 -2.00 30.40
N THR A 91 6.05 -2.56 29.82
CA THR A 91 7.17 -1.76 29.29
C THR A 91 6.70 -0.81 28.19
N THR A 92 5.83 -1.28 27.29
CA THR A 92 5.27 -0.43 26.22
C THR A 92 4.47 0.73 26.81
N GLY A 93 3.56 0.46 27.74
CA GLY A 93 2.79 1.50 28.43
C GLY A 93 3.68 2.51 29.15
N ALA A 94 4.69 2.04 29.87
CA ALA A 94 5.66 2.89 30.58
C ALA A 94 6.47 3.77 29.62
N VAL A 95 6.87 3.24 28.45
CA VAL A 95 7.56 4.03 27.41
C VAL A 95 6.67 5.13 26.86
N PHE A 96 5.39 4.84 26.58
CA PHE A 96 4.43 5.84 26.15
C PHE A 96 4.21 6.91 27.22
N GLY A 97 4.08 6.52 28.49
CA GLY A 97 3.99 7.46 29.61
C GLY A 97 5.19 8.41 29.69
N ALA A 98 6.41 7.87 29.60
CA ALA A 98 7.63 8.69 29.63
C ALA A 98 7.75 9.63 28.43
N LEU A 99 7.33 9.21 27.24
CA LEU A 99 7.28 10.07 26.05
C LEU A 99 6.28 11.22 26.25
N THR A 100 5.10 10.94 26.78
CA THR A 100 4.10 11.96 27.12
C THR A 100 4.66 12.95 28.15
N SER A 101 5.26 12.48 29.25
CA SER A 101 5.85 13.36 30.27
C SER A 101 6.99 14.22 29.73
N LEU A 102 7.84 13.67 28.86
CA LEU A 102 8.88 14.44 28.17
C LEU A 102 8.27 15.51 27.26
N GLU A 103 7.22 15.16 26.55
CA GLU A 103 6.52 16.07 25.65
C GLU A 103 5.83 17.21 26.42
N GLN A 104 5.23 16.92 27.57
CA GLN A 104 4.68 17.90 28.51
C GLN A 104 5.77 18.84 29.02
N LEU A 105 6.93 18.31 29.44
CA LEU A 105 8.08 19.11 29.89
C LEU A 105 8.54 20.11 28.83
N ILE A 106 8.69 19.65 27.59
CA ILE A 106 9.11 20.49 26.46
C ILE A 106 8.05 21.54 26.12
N SER A 107 6.78 21.29 26.44
CA SER A 107 5.67 22.20 26.12
C SER A 107 5.54 23.38 27.09
N ILE A 108 6.10 23.28 28.30
CA ILE A 108 5.96 24.31 29.35
C ILE A 108 6.36 25.72 28.85
N PRO A 109 7.53 25.92 28.21
CA PRO A 109 7.88 27.25 27.68
C PRO A 109 6.92 27.76 26.60
N PHE A 110 6.34 26.87 25.80
CA PHE A 110 5.39 27.24 24.73
C PHE A 110 4.00 27.56 25.28
N SER A 111 3.62 26.94 26.41
CA SER A 111 2.37 27.24 27.12
C SER A 111 2.35 28.61 27.78
N ALA A 112 3.54 29.20 28.01
CA ALA A 112 3.66 30.58 28.48
C ALA A 112 3.50 31.62 27.36
N ILE A 113 3.52 31.21 26.09
CA ILE A 113 3.29 32.12 24.97
C ILE A 113 1.78 32.45 24.93
N PRO A 114 1.39 33.73 25.00
CA PRO A 114 -0.01 34.11 24.92
C PRO A 114 -0.56 33.74 23.54
N PHE A 115 -1.44 32.76 23.50
CA PHE A 115 -2.12 32.30 22.29
C PHE A 115 -3.63 32.25 22.57
N PRO A 116 -4.48 32.73 21.65
CA PRO A 116 -5.92 32.76 21.88
C PRO A 116 -6.47 31.37 22.16
N ALA A 117 -7.39 31.30 23.11
CA ALA A 117 -8.11 30.07 23.37
C ALA A 117 -9.20 29.90 22.30
N LEU A 118 -9.31 28.70 21.73
CA LEU A 118 -10.20 28.41 20.60
C LEU A 118 -11.09 27.19 20.85
N PRO A 119 -12.29 27.12 20.22
CA PRO A 119 -13.20 25.98 20.33
C PRO A 119 -12.54 24.61 20.15
N ALA A 120 -12.83 23.69 21.06
CA ALA A 120 -12.29 22.34 21.08
C ALA A 120 -12.95 21.43 20.03
N VAL A 121 -12.14 20.71 19.27
CA VAL A 121 -12.60 19.75 18.26
C VAL A 121 -13.13 18.49 18.96
N ARG A 122 -14.15 17.87 18.37
CA ARG A 122 -14.70 16.57 18.77
C ARG A 122 -14.66 15.60 17.61
N ILE A 123 -14.89 14.33 17.91
CA ILE A 123 -15.26 13.37 16.87
C ILE A 123 -16.55 13.84 16.17
N LEU A 124 -16.60 13.62 14.86
CA LEU A 124 -17.59 14.12 13.90
C LEU A 124 -17.50 15.61 13.53
N ASP A 125 -16.63 16.39 14.18
CA ASP A 125 -16.32 17.73 13.66
C ASP A 125 -15.58 17.64 12.32
N PHE A 126 -15.75 18.62 11.45
CA PHE A 126 -15.26 18.60 10.08
C PHE A 126 -13.88 19.24 9.96
N ALA A 127 -13.07 18.71 9.05
CA ALA A 127 -11.85 19.35 8.57
C ALA A 127 -11.91 19.66 7.08
N ILE A 128 -11.17 20.69 6.68
CA ILE A 128 -10.91 21.03 5.29
C ILE A 128 -9.41 21.06 5.04
N GLY A 129 -8.98 20.33 4.02
CA GLY A 129 -7.64 20.35 3.46
C GLY A 129 -7.57 21.27 2.26
N LEU A 130 -6.41 21.91 2.10
CA LEU A 130 -6.08 22.65 0.89
C LEU A 130 -6.25 21.72 -0.34
N PRO A 131 -6.77 22.26 -1.46
CA PRO A 131 -6.91 21.49 -2.69
C PRO A 131 -5.58 20.85 -3.09
N HIS A 132 -5.60 19.53 -3.25
CA HIS A 132 -4.49 18.74 -3.79
C HIS A 132 -5.03 17.65 -4.70
N ALA A 133 -4.17 17.15 -5.59
CA ALA A 133 -4.51 16.10 -6.53
C ALA A 133 -3.68 14.85 -6.28
N HIS A 134 -4.12 13.75 -6.88
CA HIS A 134 -3.45 12.46 -6.90
C HIS A 134 -3.36 11.99 -8.35
N SER A 135 -2.45 11.07 -8.67
CA SER A 135 -2.27 10.61 -10.06
C SER A 135 -3.26 9.52 -10.47
N HIS A 136 -4.32 9.34 -9.68
CA HIS A 136 -5.43 8.44 -9.95
C HIS A 136 -6.77 9.19 -10.04
N PRO A 137 -7.80 8.59 -10.67
CA PRO A 137 -9.16 9.10 -10.63
C PRO A 137 -9.67 9.27 -9.18
N PRO A 138 -10.57 10.23 -8.91
CA PRO A 138 -11.15 11.20 -9.85
C PRO A 138 -10.23 12.40 -10.13
N ASN A 139 -9.12 12.56 -9.42
CA ASN A 139 -8.25 13.73 -9.49
C ASN A 139 -7.45 13.80 -10.80
N LEU A 140 -7.10 12.66 -11.38
CA LEU A 140 -6.44 12.60 -12.68
C LEU A 140 -7.06 11.51 -13.57
N ILE A 141 -7.71 11.96 -14.64
CA ILE A 141 -8.09 11.13 -15.80
C ILE A 141 -7.43 11.77 -17.02
N PRO A 142 -6.26 11.28 -17.48
CA PRO A 142 -5.63 11.81 -18.68
C PRO A 142 -6.61 11.76 -19.87
N PRO A 143 -6.67 12.80 -20.73
CA PRO A 143 -5.74 13.93 -20.86
C PRO A 143 -6.10 15.19 -20.04
N ALA A 144 -7.11 15.13 -19.16
CA ALA A 144 -7.53 16.31 -18.41
C ALA A 144 -6.48 16.73 -17.36
N PRO A 145 -6.28 18.04 -17.12
CA PRO A 145 -5.39 18.53 -16.06
C PRO A 145 -5.87 18.01 -14.68
N PRO A 146 -4.94 17.82 -13.71
CA PRO A 146 -5.33 17.35 -12.39
C PRO A 146 -6.38 18.27 -11.75
N ILE A 147 -7.50 17.68 -11.34
CA ILE A 147 -8.55 18.39 -10.60
C ILE A 147 -8.11 18.43 -9.13
N LEU A 148 -7.79 19.63 -8.65
CA LEU A 148 -7.50 19.87 -7.24
C LEU A 148 -8.82 19.89 -6.46
N LEU A 149 -9.10 18.82 -5.73
CA LEU A 149 -10.28 18.74 -4.87
C LEU A 149 -9.90 19.07 -3.42
N PRO A 150 -10.70 19.87 -2.69
CA PRO A 150 -10.48 20.04 -1.27
C PRO A 150 -10.75 18.72 -0.55
N SER A 151 -9.90 18.37 0.41
CA SER A 151 -10.15 17.22 1.25
C SER A 151 -11.08 17.63 2.38
N PHE A 152 -12.35 17.25 2.30
CA PHE A 152 -13.36 17.64 3.27
C PHE A 152 -14.04 16.42 3.89
N GLY A 153 -14.21 16.45 5.20
CA GLY A 153 -15.04 15.48 5.92
C GLY A 153 -14.72 15.39 7.41
N PRO A 154 -15.38 14.47 8.12
CA PRO A 154 -15.38 14.44 9.58
C PRO A 154 -14.14 13.77 10.16
N VAL A 155 -13.76 14.18 11.37
CA VAL A 155 -12.94 13.37 12.28
C VAL A 155 -13.76 12.14 12.65
N ILE A 156 -13.23 10.94 12.44
CA ILE A 156 -13.99 9.69 12.62
C ILE A 156 -13.57 8.96 13.89
N PRO A 157 -14.51 8.28 14.57
CA PRO A 157 -14.15 7.39 15.65
C PRO A 157 -13.45 6.16 15.08
N ILE A 158 -12.24 5.88 15.57
CA ILE A 158 -11.55 4.62 15.31
C ILE A 158 -11.19 4.05 16.68
N PRO A 159 -11.73 2.89 17.08
CA PRO A 159 -11.45 2.30 18.39
C PRO A 159 -9.95 2.31 18.70
N PHE A 160 -9.60 2.87 19.86
CA PHE A 160 -8.24 3.03 20.38
C PHE A 160 -7.30 3.97 19.62
N LEU A 161 -7.66 4.44 18.42
CA LEU A 161 -6.80 5.25 17.55
C LEU A 161 -7.29 6.69 17.39
N SER A 162 -8.60 6.91 17.33
CA SER A 162 -9.18 8.22 17.05
C SER A 162 -10.38 8.50 17.95
N GLY A 163 -10.27 9.59 18.71
CA GLY A 163 -11.19 10.05 19.73
C GLY A 163 -10.72 9.69 21.13
N ALA A 164 -10.98 10.58 22.09
CA ALA A 164 -10.80 10.28 23.51
C ALA A 164 -11.76 9.18 23.97
N GLY A 165 -11.29 8.23 24.76
CA GLY A 165 -12.12 7.16 25.34
C GLY A 165 -12.94 7.58 26.56
N THR A 166 -12.53 8.62 27.27
CA THR A 166 -13.04 9.01 28.59
C THR A 166 -13.44 10.48 28.66
N VAL A 167 -12.81 11.35 27.87
CA VAL A 167 -13.12 12.79 27.86
C VAL A 167 -14.15 13.08 26.77
N LEU A 168 -15.35 13.48 27.21
CA LEU A 168 -16.44 13.87 26.32
C LEU A 168 -16.64 15.39 26.36
N ILE A 169 -16.75 16.01 25.19
CA ILE A 169 -17.13 17.42 25.05
C ILE A 169 -18.51 17.44 24.39
N ASN A 170 -19.50 17.98 25.10
CA ASN A 170 -20.92 17.95 24.70
C ASN A 170 -21.40 16.52 24.37
N GLY A 171 -21.01 15.53 25.17
CA GLY A 171 -21.41 14.13 24.98
C GLY A 171 -20.73 13.40 23.82
N MET A 172 -19.79 14.03 23.11
CA MET A 172 -19.00 13.38 22.05
C MET A 172 -17.53 13.26 22.46
N PRO A 173 -16.83 12.19 22.05
CA PRO A 173 -15.40 12.05 22.28
C PRO A 173 -14.62 13.30 21.86
N ALA A 174 -13.78 13.81 22.75
CA ALA A 174 -12.93 14.95 22.47
C ALA A 174 -11.87 14.60 21.41
N GLY A 175 -11.58 15.56 20.53
CA GLY A 175 -10.56 15.47 19.50
C GLY A 175 -9.17 15.81 20.04
N ARG A 176 -8.17 15.04 19.63
CA ARG A 176 -6.76 15.19 20.04
C ARG A 176 -5.81 15.04 18.86
N CYS A 177 -4.55 15.41 19.06
CA CYS A 177 -3.46 15.04 18.16
C CYS A 177 -3.51 13.55 17.85
N LEU A 178 -3.24 13.17 16.60
CA LEU A 178 -3.29 11.81 16.07
C LEU A 178 -4.67 11.23 15.81
N ASP A 179 -5.73 11.93 16.19
CA ASP A 179 -7.05 11.54 15.74
C ASP A 179 -7.16 11.64 14.22
N MET A 180 -7.92 10.72 13.66
CA MET A 180 -8.02 10.45 12.24
C MET A 180 -9.38 10.86 11.73
N GLY A 181 -9.44 11.35 10.50
CA GLY A 181 -10.68 11.70 9.82
C GLY A 181 -10.74 11.19 8.39
N LEU A 182 -11.93 11.26 7.80
CA LEU A 182 -12.18 10.92 6.41
C LEU A 182 -12.36 12.19 5.59
N GLY A 183 -11.42 12.47 4.71
CA GLY A 183 -11.49 13.52 3.71
C GLY A 183 -12.23 13.05 2.45
N ILE A 184 -13.47 12.59 2.60
CA ILE A 184 -14.31 11.93 1.56
C ILE A 184 -14.24 12.67 0.22
N TRP A 185 -14.23 14.00 0.26
CA TRP A 185 -14.29 14.83 -0.95
C TRP A 185 -13.01 14.90 -1.78
N CYS A 186 -11.85 14.46 -1.26
CA CYS A 186 -10.64 14.39 -2.10
C CYS A 186 -10.68 13.22 -3.11
N GLY A 187 -11.66 12.32 -2.99
CA GLY A 187 -11.91 11.22 -3.93
C GLY A 187 -10.79 10.18 -4.03
N GLY A 188 -9.73 10.30 -3.23
CA GLY A 188 -8.59 9.41 -3.34
C GLY A 188 -8.83 8.02 -2.77
N TYR A 189 -7.98 7.06 -3.15
CA TYR A 189 -8.05 5.69 -2.62
C TYR A 189 -7.81 5.62 -1.11
N PHE A 190 -7.14 6.62 -0.54
CA PHE A 190 -6.89 6.74 0.89
C PHE A 190 -7.30 8.14 1.37
N PRO A 191 -8.62 8.44 1.45
CA PRO A 191 -9.12 9.77 1.75
C PRO A 191 -9.11 9.99 3.27
N MET A 192 -7.95 9.83 3.90
CA MET A 192 -7.77 9.95 5.33
C MET A 192 -6.99 11.23 5.66
N PHE A 193 -7.27 11.83 6.80
CA PHE A 193 -6.45 12.89 7.38
C PHE A 193 -6.15 12.61 8.87
N GLU A 194 -5.10 13.24 9.38
CA GLU A 194 -4.67 13.18 10.79
C GLU A 194 -4.63 14.60 11.34
N ILE A 195 -5.15 14.80 12.55
CA ILE A 195 -4.91 16.02 13.32
C ILE A 195 -3.46 16.01 13.80
N PHE A 196 -2.63 16.86 13.22
CA PHE A 196 -1.19 16.82 13.41
C PHE A 196 -0.71 17.73 14.54
N LEU A 197 -1.31 18.90 14.69
CA LEU A 197 -1.03 19.82 15.80
C LEU A 197 -2.14 19.79 16.84
N GLY A 198 -1.82 20.23 18.05
CA GLY A 198 -2.76 20.44 19.13
C GLY A 198 -2.21 21.47 20.12
N SER A 199 -2.92 21.69 21.20
CA SER A 199 -2.53 22.64 22.25
C SER A 199 -1.14 22.34 22.85
N SER A 200 -0.38 23.39 23.17
CA SER A 200 0.83 23.28 23.99
C SER A 200 0.52 23.02 25.47
N SER A 201 -0.63 23.47 25.96
CA SER A 201 -0.95 23.52 27.39
C SER A 201 -2.01 22.51 27.84
N VAL A 202 -2.89 22.07 26.94
CA VAL A 202 -4.01 21.18 27.30
C VAL A 202 -3.84 19.80 26.70
N TRP A 203 -3.95 18.80 27.58
CA TRP A 203 -3.75 17.39 27.26
C TRP A 203 -5.02 16.60 27.55
N ILE A 204 -5.43 15.78 26.60
CA ILE A 204 -6.55 14.85 26.69
C ILE A 204 -5.98 13.44 26.48
N GLU A 205 -6.04 12.64 27.55
CA GLU A 205 -5.56 11.24 27.54
C GLU A 205 -4.11 11.11 27.05
N GLY A 206 -3.24 11.99 27.52
CA GLY A 206 -1.81 11.97 27.18
C GLY A 206 -1.48 12.46 25.77
N MET A 207 -2.45 13.04 25.05
CA MET A 207 -2.23 13.70 23.75
C MET A 207 -2.72 15.15 23.79
N ARG A 208 -2.19 16.00 22.92
CA ARG A 208 -2.58 17.42 22.86
C ARG A 208 -4.02 17.58 22.39
N ALA A 209 -4.79 18.43 23.05
CA ALA A 209 -6.17 18.70 22.65
C ALA A 209 -6.24 19.50 21.33
N ALA A 210 -7.15 19.11 20.43
CA ALA A 210 -7.31 19.72 19.12
C ALA A 210 -8.34 20.86 19.10
N ARG A 211 -8.13 21.85 18.22
CA ARG A 211 -8.90 23.09 18.15
C ARG A 211 -9.15 23.54 16.72
N ILE A 212 -10.26 24.25 16.54
CA ILE A 212 -10.66 24.79 15.24
C ILE A 212 -9.63 25.77 14.66
N GLY A 213 -9.34 25.66 13.37
CA GLY A 213 -8.67 26.68 12.55
C GLY A 213 -7.16 26.83 12.71
N VAL A 214 -6.60 26.48 13.88
CA VAL A 214 -5.16 26.68 14.18
C VAL A 214 -4.37 25.39 14.19
N ASP A 215 -5.03 24.28 14.49
CA ASP A 215 -4.38 22.99 14.56
C ASP A 215 -4.39 22.37 13.15
N ILE A 216 -3.18 22.19 12.62
CA ILE A 216 -2.96 21.69 11.27
C ILE A 216 -3.39 20.23 11.19
N THR A 217 -4.15 19.89 10.16
CA THR A 217 -4.39 18.50 9.73
C THR A 217 -3.47 18.15 8.56
N LYS A 218 -3.02 16.90 8.51
CA LYS A 218 -2.30 16.36 7.35
C LYS A 218 -3.20 15.41 6.60
N HIS A 219 -3.33 15.61 5.29
CA HIS A 219 -4.20 14.83 4.43
C HIS A 219 -3.37 13.85 3.63
N CYS A 220 -3.80 12.60 3.50
CA CYS A 220 -3.13 11.55 2.71
C CYS A 220 -1.68 11.20 3.13
N VAL A 221 -1.05 11.96 4.03
CA VAL A 221 0.31 11.73 4.53
C VAL A 221 0.29 11.81 6.05
N PHE A 222 0.49 10.70 6.72
CA PHE A 222 0.40 10.62 8.19
C PHE A 222 1.78 10.65 8.84
N SER A 223 1.84 11.29 9.98
CA SER A 223 3.02 11.38 10.84
C SER A 223 3.16 10.10 11.66
N SER A 224 2.02 9.58 12.13
CA SER A 224 1.91 8.34 12.89
C SER A 224 2.14 7.08 12.05
N PHE A 225 1.76 7.14 10.76
CA PHE A 225 1.84 6.00 9.86
C PHE A 225 2.53 6.40 8.56
N LYS A 226 3.69 5.80 8.27
CA LYS A 226 4.31 5.91 6.94
C LYS A 226 3.59 5.02 5.92
N VAL A 227 2.27 5.14 5.89
CA VAL A 227 1.34 4.55 4.93
C VAL A 227 0.76 5.74 4.17
N GLY A 228 1.60 6.37 3.36
CA GLY A 228 1.11 7.31 2.35
C GLY A 228 0.66 6.53 1.11
N PRO A 229 -0.24 7.08 0.29
CA PRO A 229 -0.56 6.51 -1.01
C PRO A 229 0.71 6.37 -1.84
N SER A 230 0.77 5.34 -2.68
CA SER A 230 1.91 5.09 -3.58
C SER A 230 2.14 6.22 -4.58
N ASP A 231 1.13 7.04 -4.81
CA ASP A 231 1.17 8.29 -5.55
C ASP A 231 1.08 9.48 -4.58
N PRO A 232 2.18 10.20 -4.33
CA PRO A 232 2.17 11.33 -3.42
C PRO A 232 1.25 12.45 -3.92
N PRO A 233 0.59 13.19 -3.01
CA PRO A 233 -0.28 14.28 -3.40
C PRO A 233 0.48 15.37 -4.16
N LEU A 234 -0.11 15.83 -5.27
CA LEU A 234 0.28 17.05 -5.97
C LEU A 234 -0.38 18.24 -5.26
N GLY A 235 0.43 19.07 -4.60
CA GLY A 235 -0.05 20.21 -3.81
C GLY A 235 0.42 20.13 -2.37
N VAL A 236 -0.11 21.01 -1.52
CA VAL A 236 0.21 21.06 -0.09
C VAL A 236 -0.88 20.26 0.66
N PRO A 237 -0.59 19.05 1.16
CA PRO A 237 -1.61 18.18 1.75
C PRO A 237 -1.88 18.54 3.22
N ILE A 238 -2.18 19.81 3.45
CA ILE A 238 -2.33 20.42 4.78
C ILE A 238 -3.72 21.04 4.86
N GLY A 239 -4.35 20.96 6.02
CA GLY A 239 -5.66 21.52 6.30
C GLY A 239 -5.81 21.99 7.73
N THR A 240 -7.05 22.22 8.14
CA THR A 240 -7.43 22.44 9.53
C THR A 240 -8.88 22.01 9.77
N THR A 241 -9.26 21.88 11.03
CA THR A 241 -10.66 21.67 11.44
C THR A 241 -11.46 22.97 11.29
N VAL A 242 -12.71 22.86 10.84
CA VAL A 242 -13.62 23.97 10.52
C VAL A 242 -14.93 23.93 11.30
N THR A 243 -15.17 22.89 12.08
CA THR A 243 -16.20 22.87 13.12
C THR A 243 -15.58 22.43 14.45
N ALA A 244 -16.21 22.80 15.55
CA ALA A 244 -15.79 22.48 16.91
C ALA A 244 -16.92 22.75 17.91
N SER A 245 -16.70 22.38 19.17
CA SER A 245 -17.57 22.74 20.29
C SER A 245 -17.35 24.20 20.73
N PRO A 246 -18.37 25.06 20.70
CA PRO A 246 -18.26 26.42 21.25
C PRO A 246 -18.25 26.45 22.79
N ASN A 247 -18.61 25.35 23.46
CA ASN A 247 -18.75 25.31 24.92
C ASN A 247 -17.42 25.04 25.66
N VAL A 248 -16.38 24.62 24.93
CA VAL A 248 -15.07 24.32 25.51
C VAL A 248 -14.02 25.03 24.67
N ILE A 249 -13.25 25.90 25.31
CA ILE A 249 -12.26 26.76 24.67
C ILE A 249 -10.87 26.37 25.22
N ILE A 250 -9.91 26.15 24.33
CA ILE A 250 -8.59 25.61 24.65
C ILE A 250 -7.47 26.55 24.17
N GLY A 251 -6.59 26.97 25.06
CA GLY A 251 -5.44 27.84 24.77
C GLY A 251 -4.18 27.09 24.33
N GLY A 252 -3.06 27.81 24.28
CA GLY A 252 -1.72 27.27 23.97
C GLY A 252 -1.32 27.34 22.50
N VAL A 253 -0.04 27.42 22.20
CA VAL A 253 0.43 27.48 20.80
C VAL A 253 0.25 26.11 20.13
N PRO A 254 -0.17 26.03 18.85
CA PRO A 254 -0.22 24.76 18.12
C PRO A 254 1.15 24.07 18.08
N MET A 255 1.21 22.84 18.56
CA MET A 255 2.43 22.03 18.63
C MET A 255 2.21 20.61 18.11
N PRO A 256 3.21 20.01 17.42
CA PRO A 256 3.11 18.63 16.99
C PRO A 256 3.35 17.69 18.16
N SER A 257 2.82 16.46 18.07
CA SER A 257 3.12 15.46 19.08
C SER A 257 4.47 14.78 18.83
N LEU A 258 5.35 14.73 19.85
CA LEU A 258 6.57 13.91 19.82
C LEU A 258 6.21 12.43 19.87
N THR A 259 5.16 12.08 20.62
CA THR A 259 4.60 10.73 20.65
C THR A 259 4.17 10.28 19.26
N ALA A 260 3.58 11.17 18.44
CA ALA A 260 3.30 10.90 17.02
C ALA A 260 4.53 10.45 16.23
N PHE A 261 5.61 11.22 16.35
CA PHE A 261 6.85 10.94 15.64
C PHE A 261 7.51 9.65 16.15
N ALA A 262 7.46 9.41 17.46
CA ALA A 262 7.96 8.19 18.08
C ALA A 262 7.18 6.95 17.63
N ILE A 263 5.84 7.01 17.58
CA ILE A 263 4.98 5.94 17.04
C ILE A 263 5.36 5.65 15.59
N GLY A 264 5.47 6.69 14.76
CA GLY A 264 5.86 6.54 13.36
C GLY A 264 7.24 5.88 13.18
N ALA A 265 8.21 6.22 14.05
CA ALA A 265 9.54 5.62 14.06
C ALA A 265 9.54 4.17 14.58
N ALA A 266 8.82 3.90 15.67
CA ALA A 266 8.72 2.59 16.30
C ALA A 266 8.04 1.58 15.37
N MET A 267 6.92 1.95 14.75
CA MET A 267 6.24 1.11 13.76
C MET A 267 7.13 0.78 12.57
N LYS A 268 7.92 1.74 12.07
CA LYS A 268 8.92 1.49 11.01
C LYS A 268 9.95 0.44 11.44
N GLY A 269 10.38 0.47 12.71
CA GLY A 269 11.23 -0.55 13.31
C GLY A 269 10.55 -1.92 13.34
N ALA A 270 9.32 -1.99 13.83
CA ALA A 270 8.52 -3.20 13.95
C ALA A 270 8.25 -3.85 12.58
N PHE A 271 7.81 -3.08 11.58
CA PHE A 271 7.58 -3.59 10.21
C PHE A 271 8.88 -4.09 9.55
N LYS A 272 10.02 -3.44 9.80
CA LYS A 272 11.33 -3.90 9.31
C LYS A 272 11.77 -5.20 10.01
N GLY A 273 11.49 -5.33 11.31
CA GLY A 273 11.70 -6.54 12.08
C GLY A 273 10.84 -7.71 11.59
N LEU A 274 9.55 -7.47 11.38
CA LEU A 274 8.60 -8.45 10.85
C LEU A 274 8.98 -8.90 9.44
N GLY A 275 9.44 -7.98 8.58
CA GLY A 275 9.94 -8.29 7.24
C GLY A 275 11.20 -9.17 7.26
N LYS A 276 12.12 -8.95 8.22
CA LYS A 276 13.29 -9.81 8.44
C LYS A 276 12.89 -11.21 8.93
N LEU A 277 11.96 -11.28 9.88
CA LEU A 277 11.44 -12.56 10.38
C LEU A 277 10.74 -13.37 9.28
N ALA A 278 9.90 -12.73 8.47
CA ALA A 278 9.27 -13.35 7.31
C ALA A 278 10.29 -13.82 6.25
N GLY A 279 11.39 -13.08 6.09
CA GLY A 279 12.54 -13.48 5.28
C GLY A 279 13.24 -14.73 5.81
N ALA A 280 13.49 -14.78 7.12
CA ALA A 280 14.10 -15.93 7.80
C ALA A 280 13.22 -17.19 7.77
N VAL A 281 11.90 -17.04 7.91
CA VAL A 281 10.96 -18.17 7.77
C VAL A 281 10.93 -18.67 6.32
N LYS A 282 11.03 -17.78 5.33
CA LYS A 282 11.14 -18.17 3.91
C LYS A 282 12.44 -18.90 3.61
N SER A 283 13.57 -18.46 4.16
CA SER A 283 14.85 -19.16 3.98
C SER A 283 14.86 -20.51 4.69
N ALA A 284 14.28 -20.62 5.89
CA ALA A 284 14.11 -21.89 6.60
C ALA A 284 13.19 -22.87 5.85
N ARG A 285 12.09 -22.38 5.25
CA ARG A 285 11.23 -23.20 4.38
C ARG A 285 11.95 -23.63 3.10
N ALA A 286 12.75 -22.76 2.49
CA ALA A 286 13.56 -23.11 1.32
C ALA A 286 14.64 -24.16 1.64
N ALA A 287 15.30 -24.04 2.79
CA ALA A 287 16.28 -25.02 3.26
C ALA A 287 15.63 -26.37 3.57
N ARG A 288 14.44 -26.40 4.19
CA ARG A 288 13.67 -27.63 4.41
C ARG A 288 13.14 -28.25 3.11
N ALA A 289 12.80 -27.45 2.12
CA ALA A 289 12.40 -27.94 0.80
C ALA A 289 13.60 -28.56 0.05
N ALA A 290 14.77 -27.94 0.13
CA ALA A 290 16.02 -28.51 -0.40
C ALA A 290 16.37 -29.83 0.28
N ALA A 291 16.28 -29.92 1.61
CA ALA A 291 16.53 -31.16 2.35
C ALA A 291 15.53 -32.29 2.09
N ARG A 292 14.33 -31.98 1.55
CA ARG A 292 13.34 -32.99 1.14
C ARG A 292 13.53 -33.48 -0.30
N ALA A 293 14.31 -32.77 -1.13
CA ALA A 293 14.58 -33.17 -2.50
C ALA A 293 15.52 -34.40 -2.58
N ASP A 294 16.26 -34.71 -1.51
CA ASP A 294 17.13 -35.90 -1.40
C ASP A 294 16.39 -37.21 -1.06
N LYS A 295 15.06 -37.17 -0.85
CA LYS A 295 14.29 -38.42 -0.67
C LYS A 295 13.86 -38.99 -2.03
N PRO A 296 14.08 -40.29 -2.30
CA PRO A 296 13.60 -40.92 -3.52
C PRO A 296 12.07 -40.82 -3.62
N PRO A 297 11.52 -40.60 -4.82
CA PRO A 297 10.10 -40.35 -5.00
C PRO A 297 9.28 -41.57 -4.57
N SER A 298 8.36 -41.35 -3.62
CA SER A 298 7.30 -42.31 -3.33
C SER A 298 6.32 -42.35 -4.52
N VAL A 299 6.17 -43.53 -5.10
CA VAL A 299 5.22 -43.84 -6.18
C VAL A 299 3.82 -43.37 -5.77
N ARG A 300 3.25 -42.40 -6.50
CA ARG A 300 1.84 -42.02 -6.35
C ARG A 300 0.97 -42.91 -7.25
N PRO A 301 -0.22 -43.31 -6.78
CA PRO A 301 -1.19 -43.98 -7.64
C PRO A 301 -1.69 -43.01 -8.73
N PRO A 302 -2.05 -43.54 -9.92
CA PRO A 302 -2.46 -42.73 -11.05
C PRO A 302 -3.77 -41.97 -10.76
N PRO A 303 -3.91 -40.73 -11.25
CA PRO A 303 -5.15 -39.98 -11.15
C PRO A 303 -6.26 -40.64 -11.98
N ARG A 304 -7.48 -40.58 -11.45
CA ARG A 304 -8.71 -41.12 -12.05
C ARG A 304 -9.04 -40.34 -13.33
N ALA A 305 -9.27 -41.06 -14.43
CA ALA A 305 -9.58 -40.49 -15.73
C ALA A 305 -10.87 -39.65 -15.69
N LEU A 306 -10.81 -38.45 -16.30
CA LEU A 306 -11.97 -37.61 -16.58
C LEU A 306 -12.60 -38.03 -17.92
N PRO A 307 -13.91 -37.80 -18.11
CA PRO A 307 -14.62 -38.13 -19.34
C PRO A 307 -14.17 -37.24 -20.52
N PRO A 308 -14.15 -37.78 -21.75
CA PRO A 308 -13.66 -37.07 -22.93
C PRO A 308 -14.60 -35.95 -23.38
N ALA A 309 -14.02 -34.80 -23.74
CA ALA A 309 -14.70 -33.68 -24.34
C ALA A 309 -15.01 -33.94 -25.84
N PRO A 310 -16.02 -33.27 -26.42
CA PRO A 310 -16.40 -33.47 -27.82
C PRO A 310 -15.32 -33.01 -28.81
N ARG A 311 -15.05 -33.85 -29.81
CA ARG A 311 -13.99 -33.69 -30.82
C ARG A 311 -14.27 -32.54 -31.80
N ARG A 312 -13.23 -31.75 -32.07
CA ARG A 312 -13.20 -30.71 -33.12
C ARG A 312 -12.63 -31.24 -34.45
N PRO A 313 -12.98 -30.63 -35.60
CA PRO A 313 -12.48 -31.02 -36.90
C PRO A 313 -10.97 -30.76 -37.04
N ALA A 314 -10.26 -31.71 -37.66
CA ALA A 314 -8.81 -31.74 -37.75
C ALA A 314 -8.27 -30.75 -38.80
N LEU A 315 -7.30 -29.91 -38.40
CA LEU A 315 -6.32 -29.33 -39.33
C LEU A 315 -5.23 -30.39 -39.60
N GLU A 316 -4.71 -30.42 -40.83
CA GLU A 316 -3.61 -31.30 -41.24
C GLU A 316 -2.43 -31.22 -40.26
N ALA A 317 -1.99 -32.38 -39.78
CA ALA A 317 -1.02 -32.52 -38.71
C ALA A 317 0.38 -32.05 -39.14
N ALA A 318 0.86 -30.97 -38.52
CA ALA A 318 2.29 -30.67 -38.48
C ALA A 318 3.03 -31.87 -37.83
N PRO A 319 4.28 -32.19 -38.25
CA PRO A 319 5.04 -33.31 -37.68
C PRO A 319 5.10 -33.19 -36.15
N GLU A 320 4.63 -34.23 -35.46
CA GLU A 320 4.17 -34.24 -34.05
C GLU A 320 5.16 -33.77 -32.95
N SER A 321 6.40 -33.38 -33.28
CA SER A 321 7.45 -33.14 -32.27
C SER A 321 8.06 -31.73 -32.25
N SER A 322 7.57 -30.79 -33.05
CA SER A 322 8.14 -29.44 -33.12
C SER A 322 7.25 -28.36 -32.49
N TRP A 323 7.92 -27.31 -31.98
CA TRP A 323 7.29 -26.03 -31.70
C TRP A 323 6.58 -25.53 -32.96
N PRO A 324 5.49 -24.75 -32.83
CA PRO A 324 4.87 -24.11 -33.99
C PRO A 324 5.90 -23.27 -34.77
N PRO A 325 5.64 -23.03 -36.07
CA PRO A 325 6.57 -22.28 -36.89
C PRO A 325 6.80 -20.88 -36.31
N ARG A 326 8.04 -20.41 -36.44
CA ARG A 326 8.38 -19.03 -36.12
C ARG A 326 7.91 -18.13 -37.26
N THR A 327 7.22 -17.05 -36.92
CA THR A 327 6.65 -16.15 -37.93
C THR A 327 7.04 -14.70 -37.64
N PRO A 328 7.16 -13.84 -38.66
CA PRO A 328 7.39 -12.41 -38.45
C PRO A 328 6.30 -11.77 -37.60
N GLU A 329 5.05 -12.22 -37.75
CA GLU A 329 3.93 -11.78 -36.93
C GLU A 329 4.17 -12.08 -35.44
N ALA A 330 4.64 -13.28 -35.10
CA ALA A 330 4.98 -13.66 -33.73
C ALA A 330 6.18 -12.84 -33.20
N TYR A 331 7.17 -12.57 -34.04
CA TYR A 331 8.31 -11.72 -33.72
C TYR A 331 7.90 -10.28 -33.38
N HIS A 332 7.12 -9.63 -34.24
CA HIS A 332 6.62 -8.29 -33.99
C HIS A 332 5.74 -8.22 -32.73
N ALA A 333 4.89 -9.24 -32.52
CA ALA A 333 4.08 -9.35 -31.33
C ALA A 333 4.94 -9.47 -30.06
N ALA A 334 6.03 -10.23 -30.10
CA ALA A 334 6.96 -10.33 -28.97
C ALA A 334 7.65 -8.97 -28.68
N GLY A 335 7.95 -8.18 -29.72
CA GLY A 335 8.42 -6.80 -29.58
C GLY A 335 7.43 -5.88 -28.85
N GLN A 336 6.12 -6.02 -29.12
CA GLN A 336 5.07 -5.28 -28.40
C GLN A 336 5.01 -5.67 -26.92
N VAL A 337 5.22 -6.95 -26.59
CA VAL A 337 5.33 -7.40 -25.18
C VAL A 337 6.53 -6.76 -24.49
N ARG A 338 7.68 -6.64 -25.17
CA ARG A 338 8.87 -5.94 -24.65
C ARG A 338 8.56 -4.46 -24.39
N GLN A 339 7.93 -3.77 -25.34
CA GLN A 339 7.53 -2.38 -25.16
C GLN A 339 6.59 -2.20 -23.96
N ALA A 340 5.60 -3.09 -23.80
CA ALA A 340 4.71 -3.08 -22.64
C ALA A 340 5.47 -3.29 -21.32
N LEU A 341 6.48 -4.17 -21.28
CA LEU A 341 7.35 -4.36 -20.12
C LEU A 341 8.18 -3.11 -19.81
N ASP A 342 8.68 -2.40 -20.82
CA ASP A 342 9.40 -1.15 -20.64
C ASP A 342 8.49 -0.05 -20.10
N THR A 343 7.23 0.02 -20.56
CA THR A 343 6.21 0.89 -19.97
C THR A 343 5.98 0.56 -18.49
N VAL A 344 5.78 -0.71 -18.13
CA VAL A 344 5.64 -1.14 -16.72
C VAL A 344 6.85 -0.72 -15.89
N ASN A 345 8.06 -0.85 -16.44
CA ASN A 345 9.29 -0.45 -15.75
C ASN A 345 9.42 1.08 -15.63
N GLY A 346 9.01 1.82 -16.65
CA GLY A 346 9.04 3.28 -16.72
C GLY A 346 8.03 3.94 -15.78
N GLU A 347 6.77 3.54 -15.84
CA GLU A 347 5.70 3.99 -14.93
C GLU A 347 6.10 3.70 -13.48
N ARG A 348 6.70 2.54 -13.23
CA ARG A 348 7.21 2.17 -11.91
C ARG A 348 8.45 2.96 -11.48
N MET A 349 9.28 3.49 -12.38
CA MET A 349 10.33 4.43 -11.99
C MET A 349 9.75 5.79 -11.58
N GLN A 350 8.68 6.24 -12.25
CA GLN A 350 8.02 7.51 -11.95
C GLN A 350 7.26 7.46 -10.62
N LEU A 351 6.59 6.35 -10.30
CA LEU A 351 5.82 6.17 -9.06
C LEU A 351 6.67 6.10 -7.77
N PHE A 352 7.96 5.76 -7.84
CA PHE A 352 8.78 5.46 -6.65
C PHE A 352 10.08 6.27 -6.53
N GLY A 353 10.13 7.43 -7.20
CA GLY A 353 11.31 8.23 -7.57
C GLY A 353 12.31 8.70 -6.51
N ARG A 354 12.79 7.83 -5.60
CA ARG A 354 14.01 7.98 -4.77
C ARG A 354 14.33 6.77 -3.89
N ILE A 355 13.50 5.74 -3.86
CA ILE A 355 13.83 4.50 -3.14
C ILE A 355 14.72 3.66 -4.08
N LYS A 356 15.88 3.18 -3.59
CA LYS A 356 16.67 2.15 -4.29
C LYS A 356 15.76 0.93 -4.54
N MET A 357 15.12 0.89 -5.70
CA MET A 357 14.14 -0.15 -6.03
C MET A 357 14.86 -1.48 -6.28
N PRO A 358 14.27 -2.62 -5.90
CA PRO A 358 14.77 -3.92 -6.31
C PRO A 358 14.74 -4.01 -7.85
N LYS A 359 15.74 -4.73 -8.41
CA LYS A 359 16.04 -4.93 -9.84
C LYS A 359 14.80 -4.87 -10.77
N LYS A 360 14.96 -4.27 -11.97
CA LYS A 360 13.97 -4.17 -13.06
C LYS A 360 13.02 -5.39 -13.08
N LEU A 361 11.72 -5.18 -13.33
CA LEU A 361 10.75 -6.26 -13.56
C LEU A 361 10.97 -6.93 -14.92
N ASN A 362 12.22 -7.23 -15.25
CA ASN A 362 12.56 -7.87 -16.49
C ASN A 362 12.34 -9.37 -16.32
N PRO A 363 11.39 -9.99 -17.05
CA PRO A 363 11.36 -11.44 -17.14
C PRO A 363 12.68 -11.90 -17.76
N GLY A 364 13.08 -13.14 -17.47
CA GLY A 364 14.30 -13.68 -18.09
C GLY A 364 14.10 -14.08 -19.55
N CYS A 365 12.86 -14.10 -20.05
CA CYS A 365 12.47 -14.59 -21.36
C CYS A 365 10.97 -14.29 -21.57
N ILE A 366 10.59 -13.99 -22.80
CA ILE A 366 9.22 -13.84 -23.27
C ILE A 366 8.98 -14.97 -24.28
N ASP A 367 7.87 -15.67 -24.13
CA ASP A 367 7.40 -16.66 -25.09
C ASP A 367 5.99 -16.31 -25.53
N LEU A 368 5.68 -16.52 -26.80
CA LEU A 368 4.46 -16.04 -27.42
C LEU A 368 3.94 -17.01 -28.48
N TYR A 369 2.62 -17.21 -28.48
CA TYR A 369 1.87 -17.83 -29.58
C TYR A 369 0.95 -16.83 -30.26
N THR A 370 0.89 -16.90 -31.59
CA THR A 370 -0.14 -16.22 -32.40
C THR A 370 -1.23 -17.21 -32.78
N HIS A 371 -2.47 -16.74 -32.83
CA HIS A 371 -3.63 -17.55 -33.16
C HIS A 371 -4.31 -17.06 -34.45
N ALA A 372 -5.00 -17.96 -35.15
CA ALA A 372 -5.71 -17.68 -36.41
C ALA A 372 -6.82 -16.62 -36.28
N ASP A 373 -7.46 -16.52 -35.12
CA ASP A 373 -8.45 -15.48 -34.79
C ASP A 373 -7.81 -14.10 -34.54
N GLY A 374 -6.48 -13.99 -34.63
CA GLY A 374 -5.72 -12.79 -34.34
C GLY A 374 -5.34 -12.62 -32.88
N SER A 375 -5.79 -13.48 -31.96
CA SER A 375 -5.44 -13.42 -30.54
C SER A 375 -3.97 -13.79 -30.30
N ARG A 376 -3.47 -13.47 -29.11
CA ARG A 376 -2.07 -13.68 -28.70
C ARG A 376 -1.99 -14.25 -27.30
N SER A 377 -1.11 -15.23 -27.12
CA SER A 377 -0.92 -15.92 -25.85
C SER A 377 0.54 -15.80 -25.41
N VAL A 378 0.77 -15.20 -24.24
CA VAL A 378 2.09 -14.75 -23.81
C VAL A 378 2.47 -15.37 -22.47
N GLY A 379 3.70 -15.85 -22.39
CA GLY A 379 4.34 -16.32 -21.17
C GLY A 379 5.53 -15.44 -20.79
N LEU A 380 5.59 -15.05 -19.52
CA LEU A 380 6.72 -14.26 -19.00
C LEU A 380 7.50 -15.09 -17.99
N SER A 381 8.79 -15.34 -18.20
CA SER A 381 9.57 -16.20 -17.29
C SER A 381 9.94 -15.55 -15.96
N GLY A 382 10.34 -16.38 -15.01
CA GLY A 382 10.90 -15.94 -13.72
C GLY A 382 9.87 -15.36 -12.75
N ARG A 383 10.37 -14.88 -11.60
CA ARG A 383 9.52 -14.25 -10.56
C ARG A 383 9.06 -12.84 -10.96
N ALA A 384 9.88 -12.12 -11.72
CA ALA A 384 9.54 -10.81 -12.26
C ALA A 384 8.37 -10.91 -13.25
N GLY A 385 8.46 -11.81 -14.24
CA GLY A 385 7.38 -12.07 -15.19
C GLY A 385 6.06 -12.45 -14.51
N ARG A 386 6.11 -13.26 -13.44
CA ARG A 386 4.92 -13.61 -12.65
C ARG A 386 4.17 -12.38 -12.11
N ARG A 387 4.91 -11.36 -11.67
CA ARG A 387 4.33 -10.14 -11.10
C ARG A 387 3.92 -9.14 -12.18
N ALA A 388 4.64 -9.12 -13.30
CA ALA A 388 4.39 -8.21 -14.41
C ALA A 388 3.18 -8.62 -15.27
N ALA A 389 2.89 -9.91 -15.38
CA ALA A 389 1.86 -10.46 -16.28
C ALA A 389 0.52 -9.69 -16.32
N PRO A 390 -0.19 -9.41 -15.20
CA PRO A 390 -1.47 -8.72 -15.27
C PRO A 390 -1.36 -7.27 -15.79
N TYR A 391 -0.25 -6.58 -15.49
CA TYR A 391 -0.01 -5.22 -15.97
C TYR A 391 0.33 -5.19 -17.46
N VAL A 392 1.15 -6.16 -17.89
CA VAL A 392 1.52 -6.31 -19.30
C VAL A 392 0.28 -6.65 -20.13
N GLU A 393 -0.61 -7.54 -19.65
CA GLU A 393 -1.87 -7.85 -20.32
C GLU A 393 -2.75 -6.60 -20.51
N ASP A 394 -2.91 -5.80 -19.46
CA ASP A 394 -3.72 -4.58 -19.50
C ASP A 394 -3.13 -3.55 -20.48
N ILE A 395 -1.81 -3.33 -20.46
CA ILE A 395 -1.15 -2.42 -21.40
C ILE A 395 -1.29 -2.91 -22.84
N LEU A 396 -1.07 -4.20 -23.09
CA LEU A 396 -1.17 -4.78 -24.43
C LEU A 396 -2.57 -4.62 -25.01
N ASN A 397 -3.62 -4.94 -24.24
CA ASN A 397 -4.99 -4.80 -24.70
C ASN A 397 -5.42 -3.32 -24.88
N ARG A 398 -4.77 -2.36 -24.21
CA ARG A 398 -5.05 -0.92 -24.35
C ARG A 398 -4.28 -0.21 -25.46
N GLN A 399 -3.03 -0.60 -25.68
CA GLN A 399 -2.10 0.06 -26.61
C GLN A 399 -2.02 -0.65 -27.96
N PHE A 400 -2.20 -1.97 -27.96
CA PHE A 400 -2.14 -2.82 -29.15
C PHE A 400 -3.44 -3.64 -29.29
N PRO A 401 -4.61 -2.99 -29.38
CA PRO A 401 -5.88 -3.70 -29.52
C PRO A 401 -5.87 -4.52 -30.82
N LEU A 402 -6.11 -5.81 -30.71
CA LEU A 402 -6.16 -6.72 -31.86
C LEU A 402 -7.54 -6.57 -32.53
N GLY A 403 -7.61 -6.69 -33.87
CA GLY A 403 -8.89 -6.71 -34.60
C GLY A 403 -9.39 -5.37 -35.13
N ARG A 404 -8.58 -4.31 -35.12
CA ARG A 404 -8.82 -3.14 -35.98
C ARG A 404 -8.05 -3.33 -37.30
N PRO A 405 -8.69 -3.21 -38.48
CA PRO A 405 -7.96 -3.17 -39.75
C PRO A 405 -6.89 -2.08 -39.67
N SER A 406 -5.68 -2.44 -40.11
CA SER A 406 -4.50 -1.60 -40.06
C SER A 406 -4.66 -0.38 -40.98
N GLU A 407 -5.34 0.66 -40.50
CA GLU A 407 -5.07 1.99 -41.02
C GLU A 407 -3.73 2.49 -40.46
N PRO A 408 -2.94 3.21 -41.27
CA PRO A 408 -1.69 3.79 -40.83
C PRO A 408 -1.94 4.70 -39.62
N PHE A 409 -1.13 4.48 -38.59
CA PHE A 409 -1.21 5.13 -37.29
C PHE A 409 -0.99 6.66 -37.41
N VAL A 410 -2.07 7.43 -37.49
CA VAL A 410 -2.06 8.89 -37.28
C VAL A 410 -2.52 9.15 -35.85
N VAL A 411 -1.63 9.71 -35.04
CA VAL A 411 -1.91 10.16 -33.68
C VAL A 411 -2.57 11.53 -33.78
N ASP A 412 -3.90 11.58 -33.77
CA ASP A 412 -4.62 12.79 -33.42
C ASP A 412 -5.75 12.51 -32.44
N GLY A 413 -5.75 13.32 -31.38
CA GLY A 413 -6.46 13.09 -30.12
C GLY A 413 -7.98 13.01 -30.25
N ALA A 414 -8.52 11.82 -30.02
CA ALA A 414 -9.82 11.64 -29.36
C ALA A 414 -9.89 10.21 -28.81
N ARG A 415 -10.21 10.05 -27.51
CA ARG A 415 -10.62 8.74 -26.97
C ARG A 415 -12.08 8.78 -26.51
N VAL A 416 -12.83 7.91 -27.17
CA VAL A 416 -14.17 7.45 -26.82
C VAL A 416 -14.13 6.68 -25.50
N ALA A 417 -15.12 6.93 -24.65
CA ALA A 417 -15.31 6.29 -23.35
C ALA A 417 -15.52 4.77 -23.48
N SER A 418 -14.89 3.98 -22.61
CA SER A 418 -15.21 2.56 -22.43
C SER A 418 -16.43 2.43 -21.52
N ARG A 419 -17.60 2.17 -22.11
CA ARG A 419 -18.75 1.61 -21.39
C ARG A 419 -18.76 0.09 -21.58
N ASP A 420 -19.02 -0.60 -20.49
CA ASP A 420 -19.50 -1.98 -20.37
C ASP A 420 -18.64 -3.09 -21.01
N ALA A 421 -17.97 -3.85 -20.14
CA ALA A 421 -17.37 -5.15 -20.43
C ALA A 421 -18.44 -6.23 -20.69
N GLY A 422 -19.34 -5.97 -21.64
CA GLY A 422 -19.99 -7.04 -22.39
C GLY A 422 -18.92 -7.70 -23.26
N ALA A 423 -18.91 -9.03 -23.29
CA ALA A 423 -17.92 -9.85 -23.99
C ALA A 423 -17.52 -9.24 -25.35
N VAL A 424 -16.34 -8.63 -25.40
CA VAL A 424 -15.76 -8.18 -26.66
C VAL A 424 -15.28 -9.46 -27.35
N ASN A 425 -16.08 -9.98 -28.28
CA ASN A 425 -15.78 -11.17 -29.10
C ASN A 425 -14.65 -10.91 -30.12
N GLY A 426 -13.66 -10.11 -29.75
CA GLY A 426 -12.51 -9.76 -30.58
C GLY A 426 -11.24 -10.47 -30.10
N PRO A 427 -10.19 -10.49 -30.94
CA PRO A 427 -8.90 -11.02 -30.52
C PRO A 427 -8.35 -10.25 -29.33
N VAL A 428 -7.76 -10.98 -28.39
CA VAL A 428 -7.22 -10.45 -27.12
C VAL A 428 -5.81 -10.93 -26.87
N TRP A 429 -5.06 -10.14 -26.11
CA TRP A 429 -3.82 -10.58 -25.48
C TRP A 429 -4.14 -11.31 -24.18
N ARG A 430 -3.58 -12.51 -24.01
CA ARG A 430 -3.63 -13.28 -22.77
C ARG A 430 -2.21 -13.46 -22.26
N VAL A 431 -1.89 -12.93 -21.08
CA VAL A 431 -0.54 -12.97 -20.50
C VAL A 431 -0.54 -13.76 -19.20
N ARG A 432 0.23 -14.85 -19.15
CA ARG A 432 0.31 -15.70 -17.96
C ARG A 432 1.65 -15.54 -17.25
N GLY A 433 1.55 -15.23 -15.95
CA GLY A 433 2.67 -15.21 -15.01
C GLY A 433 2.91 -16.55 -14.30
N ARG A 434 2.05 -17.54 -14.54
CA ARG A 434 2.10 -18.87 -13.92
C ARG A 434 1.72 -19.92 -14.96
N THR A 435 2.38 -21.07 -14.87
CA THR A 435 1.99 -22.27 -15.61
C THR A 435 0.73 -22.84 -14.97
N ASP A 436 -0.18 -23.30 -15.81
CA ASP A 436 -1.39 -23.99 -15.39
C ASP A 436 -1.02 -25.21 -14.53
N PRO A 437 -1.74 -25.48 -13.42
CA PRO A 437 -1.46 -26.63 -12.56
C PRO A 437 -1.45 -27.98 -13.29
N GLU A 438 -2.32 -28.17 -14.29
CA GLU A 438 -2.39 -29.41 -15.07
C GLU A 438 -1.13 -29.59 -15.89
N LEU A 439 -0.76 -28.58 -16.70
CA LEU A 439 0.49 -28.60 -17.46
C LEU A 439 1.68 -28.77 -16.51
N ALA A 440 1.72 -28.03 -15.39
CA ALA A 440 2.79 -28.13 -14.40
C ALA A 440 2.99 -29.54 -13.86
N GLY A 441 1.92 -30.33 -13.71
CA GLY A 441 1.97 -31.72 -13.28
C GLY A 441 2.57 -32.68 -14.32
N ARG A 442 2.58 -32.28 -15.60
CA ARG A 442 3.10 -33.07 -16.73
C ARG A 442 4.57 -32.75 -17.07
N LEU A 443 5.12 -31.65 -16.53
CA LEU A 443 6.48 -31.21 -16.87
C LEU A 443 7.56 -31.94 -16.07
N GLY A 444 8.54 -32.51 -16.77
CA GLY A 444 9.77 -33.05 -16.19
C GLY A 444 10.85 -31.98 -15.97
N ASN A 445 11.87 -32.30 -15.17
CA ASN A 445 13.08 -31.49 -15.03
C ASN A 445 14.20 -32.10 -15.88
N ALA A 446 14.98 -31.28 -16.59
CA ALA A 446 16.21 -31.76 -17.20
C ALA A 446 17.23 -32.15 -16.12
N PRO A 447 18.02 -33.23 -16.32
CA PRO A 447 19.08 -33.62 -15.40
C PRO A 447 20.03 -32.45 -15.13
N GLY A 448 20.34 -32.18 -13.85
CA GLY A 448 21.29 -31.13 -13.45
C GLY A 448 20.73 -29.71 -13.39
N ARG A 449 19.45 -29.49 -13.71
CA ARG A 449 18.86 -28.14 -13.69
C ARG A 449 18.03 -27.86 -12.44
N ASN A 450 18.42 -26.81 -11.70
CA ASN A 450 17.73 -26.37 -10.47
C ASN A 450 16.56 -25.40 -10.71
N LEU A 451 16.22 -25.10 -11.96
CA LEU A 451 15.10 -24.21 -12.29
C LEU A 451 13.85 -25.05 -12.58
N PRO A 452 12.76 -24.93 -11.79
CA PRO A 452 11.51 -25.63 -12.09
C PRO A 452 10.97 -25.22 -13.47
N PRO A 453 10.52 -26.15 -14.33
CA PRO A 453 10.01 -25.86 -15.67
C PRO A 453 8.82 -24.89 -15.63
N THR A 454 8.04 -24.88 -14.55
CA THR A 454 6.95 -23.91 -14.30
C THR A 454 7.40 -22.44 -14.21
N ASN A 455 8.72 -22.20 -14.15
CA ASN A 455 9.30 -20.85 -14.14
C ASN A 455 9.73 -20.34 -15.52
N CYS A 456 9.72 -21.20 -16.54
CA CYS A 456 10.01 -20.83 -17.91
C CYS A 456 8.84 -20.07 -18.55
N ALA A 457 9.11 -19.37 -19.66
CA ALA A 457 8.10 -18.57 -20.35
C ALA A 457 7.17 -19.47 -21.17
N GLU A 458 7.75 -20.44 -21.85
CA GLU A 458 7.12 -21.40 -22.77
C GLU A 458 5.90 -22.12 -22.16
N PRO A 459 6.01 -22.81 -21.00
CA PRO A 459 4.83 -23.43 -20.40
C PRO A 459 3.78 -22.42 -19.91
N ARG A 460 4.14 -21.16 -19.67
CA ARG A 460 3.18 -20.11 -19.31
C ARG A 460 2.45 -19.61 -20.55
N ALA A 461 3.15 -19.42 -21.66
CA ALA A 461 2.55 -19.10 -22.95
C ALA A 461 1.60 -20.21 -23.38
N ALA A 462 1.98 -21.48 -23.18
CA ALA A 462 1.11 -22.62 -23.47
C ALA A 462 -0.13 -22.63 -22.59
N SER A 463 0.00 -22.22 -21.32
CA SER A 463 -1.15 -22.04 -20.41
C SER A 463 -2.06 -20.90 -20.82
N ALA A 464 -1.54 -19.87 -21.48
CA ALA A 464 -2.35 -18.80 -22.08
C ALA A 464 -3.05 -19.30 -23.35
N ALA A 465 -2.33 -20.05 -24.19
CA ALA A 465 -2.80 -20.58 -25.47
C ALA A 465 -3.88 -21.64 -25.29
N HIS A 466 -3.77 -22.49 -24.26
CA HIS A 466 -4.77 -23.51 -23.93
C HIS A 466 -6.17 -22.92 -23.62
N ALA A 467 -6.24 -21.65 -23.21
CA ALA A 467 -7.50 -20.95 -23.00
C ALA A 467 -8.09 -20.36 -24.31
N SER A 468 -7.41 -20.56 -25.44
CA SER A 468 -7.85 -20.12 -26.76
C SER A 468 -8.37 -21.30 -27.56
N ASP A 469 -9.53 -21.13 -28.18
CA ASP A 469 -10.09 -22.13 -29.09
C ASP A 469 -9.53 -22.03 -30.51
N SER A 470 -8.80 -20.95 -30.81
CA SER A 470 -8.27 -20.69 -32.13
C SER A 470 -6.95 -21.43 -32.39
N PRO A 471 -6.78 -22.04 -33.57
CA PRO A 471 -5.52 -22.68 -33.98
C PRO A 471 -4.33 -21.75 -33.83
N ILE A 472 -3.19 -22.30 -33.38
CA ILE A 472 -1.92 -21.58 -33.30
C ILE A 472 -1.32 -21.47 -34.71
N THR A 473 -1.00 -20.26 -35.13
CA THR A 473 -0.41 -19.96 -36.46
C THR A 473 1.07 -19.64 -36.40
N GLY A 474 1.60 -19.35 -35.21
CA GLY A 474 2.99 -18.94 -35.04
C GLY A 474 3.44 -18.95 -33.59
N HIS A 475 4.75 -18.96 -33.41
CA HIS A 475 5.40 -19.01 -32.10
C HIS A 475 6.70 -18.21 -32.10
N GLU A 476 7.03 -17.57 -30.98
CA GLU A 476 8.28 -16.83 -30.83
C GLU A 476 8.77 -16.86 -29.38
N THR A 477 10.09 -16.88 -29.20
CA THR A 477 10.77 -16.84 -27.91
C THR A 477 11.92 -15.84 -27.97
N ILE A 478 11.83 -14.76 -27.19
CA ILE A 478 12.84 -13.71 -27.15
C ILE A 478 13.40 -13.47 -25.74
N PHE A 479 14.64 -13.01 -25.68
CA PHE A 479 15.22 -12.43 -24.48
C PHE A 479 14.98 -10.92 -24.45
N PRO A 480 14.42 -10.36 -23.35
CA PRO A 480 14.09 -8.93 -23.30
C PRO A 480 15.29 -8.02 -23.02
N GLY A 481 16.47 -8.57 -22.70
CA GLY A 481 17.69 -7.78 -22.54
C GLY A 481 18.36 -7.49 -23.88
N ASP A 482 19.26 -6.50 -23.88
CA ASP A 482 20.01 -6.09 -25.07
C ASP A 482 21.11 -7.10 -25.45
N GLU A 483 21.50 -7.95 -24.50
CA GLU A 483 22.50 -9.00 -24.68
C GLU A 483 21.99 -10.31 -24.09
N LEU A 484 22.12 -11.39 -24.86
CA LEU A 484 21.83 -12.74 -24.39
C LEU A 484 22.92 -13.20 -23.42
N PRO A 485 22.57 -13.71 -22.23
CA PRO A 485 23.50 -14.40 -21.34
C PRO A 485 24.25 -15.53 -22.05
N ASP A 486 25.52 -15.74 -21.72
CA ASP A 486 26.40 -16.78 -22.31
C ASP A 486 25.81 -18.20 -22.29
N ASN A 487 24.89 -18.47 -21.35
CA ASN A 487 24.24 -19.76 -21.19
C ASN A 487 22.95 -19.91 -22.03
N LEU A 488 22.59 -18.92 -22.85
CA LEU A 488 21.49 -18.97 -23.80
C LEU A 488 22.04 -18.97 -25.22
N LYS A 489 21.54 -19.89 -26.05
CA LYS A 489 21.93 -19.98 -27.45
C LYS A 489 21.00 -19.14 -28.32
N LYS A 490 21.57 -18.31 -29.18
CA LYS A 490 20.87 -17.71 -30.32
C LYS A 490 20.44 -18.81 -31.29
N TYR A 491 19.37 -18.59 -32.04
CA TYR A 491 19.03 -19.49 -33.13
C TYR A 491 20.06 -19.41 -34.24
N ASP A 492 20.47 -20.58 -34.72
CA ASP A 492 21.25 -20.74 -35.94
C ASP A 492 20.29 -20.68 -37.14
N PHE A 493 19.82 -19.49 -37.49
CA PHE A 493 19.22 -19.24 -38.80
C PHE A 493 20.31 -18.98 -39.84
N PRO A 494 20.16 -19.49 -41.08
CA PRO A 494 20.89 -18.97 -42.24
C PRO A 494 20.84 -17.44 -42.26
N GLU A 495 21.93 -16.76 -42.61
CA GLU A 495 22.00 -15.28 -42.55
C GLU A 495 20.91 -14.61 -43.40
N ASP A 496 20.48 -15.26 -44.47
CA ASP A 496 19.42 -14.84 -45.40
C ASP A 496 17.98 -15.07 -44.87
N GLU A 497 17.80 -15.95 -43.88
CA GLU A 497 16.51 -16.15 -43.19
C GLU A 497 16.40 -15.33 -41.90
N ARG A 498 17.46 -14.61 -41.53
CA ARG A 498 17.50 -13.80 -40.31
C ARG A 498 16.73 -12.50 -40.52
N TRP A 499 15.59 -12.39 -39.83
CA TRP A 499 14.78 -11.17 -39.79
C TRP A 499 15.59 -9.99 -39.21
N PRO A 500 15.46 -8.77 -39.75
CA PRO A 500 16.04 -7.58 -39.12
C PRO A 500 15.56 -7.47 -37.66
N GLY A 501 16.48 -7.51 -36.69
CA GLY A 501 16.16 -7.50 -35.25
C GLY A 501 16.17 -8.88 -34.55
N ALA A 502 16.46 -9.97 -35.25
CA ALA A 502 16.48 -11.33 -34.69
C ALA A 502 17.60 -11.59 -33.66
N GLU A 503 18.44 -10.60 -33.32
CA GLU A 503 19.54 -10.75 -32.35
C GLU A 503 19.09 -11.20 -30.95
N ASN A 504 17.81 -11.05 -30.64
CA ASN A 504 17.21 -11.40 -29.34
C ASN A 504 16.41 -12.71 -29.36
N GLN A 505 16.28 -13.38 -30.51
CA GLN A 505 15.63 -14.70 -30.58
C GLN A 505 16.51 -15.75 -29.89
N MET A 506 15.90 -16.61 -29.10
CA MET A 506 16.64 -17.59 -28.30
C MET A 506 16.05 -18.99 -28.32
N HIS A 507 16.92 -20.00 -28.42
CA HIS A 507 16.49 -21.39 -28.29
C HIS A 507 15.73 -21.61 -26.98
N PRO A 508 14.69 -22.47 -26.98
CA PRO A 508 14.03 -22.84 -25.74
C PRO A 508 15.11 -23.47 -24.85
N CYS A 509 15.07 -23.16 -23.58
CA CYS A 509 16.08 -23.71 -22.69
C CYS A 509 15.93 -25.23 -22.55
N GLU A 510 16.96 -25.93 -22.06
CA GLU A 510 16.98 -27.40 -22.00
C GLU A 510 15.75 -28.04 -21.32
N ASN A 511 15.19 -27.43 -20.27
CA ASN A 511 13.93 -27.92 -19.71
C ASN A 511 12.77 -27.80 -20.69
N CYS A 512 12.66 -26.68 -21.40
CA CYS A 512 11.57 -26.46 -22.32
C CYS A 512 11.73 -27.32 -23.56
N ASP A 513 12.96 -27.54 -24.03
CA ASP A 513 13.22 -28.47 -25.13
C ASP A 513 12.92 -29.92 -24.73
N LEU A 514 13.31 -30.36 -23.53
CA LEU A 514 12.93 -31.68 -22.99
C LEU A 514 11.41 -31.86 -22.94
N ASN A 515 10.67 -30.80 -22.61
CA ASN A 515 9.22 -30.82 -22.47
C ASN A 515 8.47 -30.31 -23.72
N LYS A 516 9.13 -30.10 -24.85
CA LYS A 516 8.52 -29.38 -26.00
C LYS A 516 7.26 -30.03 -26.53
N HIS A 517 7.21 -31.37 -26.53
CA HIS A 517 6.04 -32.12 -26.94
C HIS A 517 4.88 -31.83 -25.98
N THR A 518 5.08 -32.07 -24.68
CA THR A 518 4.08 -31.81 -23.64
C THR A 518 3.58 -30.36 -23.65
N ILE A 519 4.47 -29.39 -23.82
CA ILE A 519 4.12 -27.96 -23.85
C ILE A 519 3.31 -27.64 -25.11
N SER A 520 3.74 -28.11 -26.28
CA SER A 520 3.07 -27.84 -27.56
C SER A 520 1.72 -28.53 -27.66
N GLU A 521 1.62 -29.77 -27.18
CA GLU A 521 0.38 -30.55 -27.10
C GLU A 521 -0.65 -29.83 -26.21
N TYR A 522 -0.22 -29.38 -25.03
CA TYR A 522 -1.08 -28.63 -24.12
C TYR A 522 -1.53 -27.29 -24.71
N ALA A 523 -0.61 -26.55 -25.34
CA ALA A 523 -0.92 -25.26 -25.98
C ALA A 523 -1.99 -25.39 -27.08
N ARG A 524 -1.98 -26.49 -27.85
CA ARG A 524 -2.95 -26.77 -28.92
C ARG A 524 -4.30 -27.28 -28.40
N GLY A 525 -4.44 -27.49 -27.09
CA GLY A 525 -5.70 -27.91 -26.49
C GLY A 525 -6.06 -29.38 -26.77
N HIS A 526 -5.08 -30.25 -27.02
CA HIS A 526 -5.32 -31.68 -27.17
C HIS A 526 -5.66 -32.31 -25.81
N GLY A 527 -6.95 -32.47 -25.56
CA GLY A 527 -7.55 -33.52 -24.75
C GLY A 527 -8.47 -34.36 -25.61
#